data_AF-A0A6N7M8Q6-F1
#
_entry.id   AF-A0A6N7M8Q6-F1
#
_cell.length_a   1.000
_cell.length_b   1.000
_cell.length_c   1.000
_cell.angle_alpha   90.00
_cell.angle_beta   90.00
_cell.angle_gamma   90.00
#
_symmetry.space_group_name_H-M   'P 1'
#
loop_
_entity.id
_entity.type
_entity.pdbx_description
1 polymer ?
#
loop_
_entity_poly.entity_id
_entity_poly.type
_entity_poly.pdbx_seq_one_letter_code
_entity_poly.pdbx_strand_id
1 'polypeptide(L)'
;MEIRINDTVLDFTLENEKNLGEVIDQIDLWLQGSNLVLTSIAFDDKELLSLPSPEWRDIPVEKVKTLKLAAKPDHEILATNMETILEFLSLLQKALENHDIKLLEELQVGSL
;
A
#
# COMPACT_ATOMS: atom_id res chain seq x y z
N MET A 1 17.84 -6.63 -11.09
CA MET A 1 16.92 -5.80 -10.27
C MET A 1 17.49 -5.69 -8.87
N GLU A 2 17.42 -4.54 -8.24
CA GLU A 2 17.67 -4.34 -6.81
C GLU A 2 16.33 -4.23 -6.09
N ILE A 3 16.10 -5.03 -5.06
CA ILE A 3 14.86 -5.01 -4.27
C ILE A 3 15.18 -4.47 -2.88
N ARG A 4 14.35 -3.55 -2.38
CA ARG A 4 14.46 -2.98 -1.04
C ARG A 4 13.14 -3.07 -0.31
N ILE A 5 13.18 -3.52 0.95
CA ILE A 5 12.04 -3.49 1.86
C ILE A 5 12.42 -2.62 3.06
N ASN A 6 11.63 -1.58 3.35
CA ASN A 6 11.90 -0.63 4.44
C ASN A 6 13.36 -0.11 4.38
N ASP A 7 13.78 0.34 3.20
CA ASP A 7 15.13 0.82 2.86
C ASP A 7 16.29 -0.18 2.98
N THR A 8 16.00 -1.42 3.40
CA THR A 8 16.98 -2.51 3.50
C THR A 8 17.04 -3.27 2.19
N VAL A 9 18.24 -3.44 1.62
CA VAL A 9 18.44 -4.26 0.42
C VAL A 9 18.12 -5.71 0.76
N LEU A 10 17.18 -6.28 0.01
CA LEU A 10 16.84 -7.69 0.10
C LEU A 10 17.69 -8.47 -0.90
N ASP A 11 18.44 -9.45 -0.41
CA ASP A 11 19.11 -10.42 -1.27
C ASP A 11 18.07 -11.43 -1.77
N PHE A 12 17.37 -11.05 -2.84
CA PHE A 12 16.31 -11.83 -3.46
C PHE A 12 16.77 -12.34 -4.81
N THR A 13 16.68 -13.65 -5.02
CA THR A 13 16.99 -14.27 -6.30
C THR A 13 15.68 -14.54 -7.03
N LEU A 14 15.57 -14.04 -8.27
CA LEU A 14 14.47 -14.41 -9.15
C LEU A 14 14.63 -15.90 -9.52
N GLU A 15 13.59 -16.69 -9.27
CA GLU A 15 13.57 -18.10 -9.64
C GLU A 15 12.96 -18.29 -11.02
N ASN A 16 11.68 -17.95 -11.17
CA ASN A 16 10.91 -18.15 -12.40
C ASN A 16 10.01 -16.95 -12.75
N GLU A 17 10.11 -15.86 -11.98
CA GLU A 17 9.29 -14.67 -12.16
C GLU A 17 9.65 -13.95 -13.47
N LYS A 18 8.64 -13.71 -14.30
CA LYS A 18 8.78 -13.10 -15.63
C LYS A 18 8.40 -11.63 -15.63
N ASN A 19 7.50 -11.26 -14.74
CA ASN A 19 6.95 -9.91 -14.68
C ASN A 19 6.89 -9.40 -13.23
N LEU A 20 6.72 -8.09 -13.10
CA LEU A 20 6.71 -7.40 -11.83
C LEU A 20 5.56 -7.87 -10.92
N GLY A 21 4.44 -8.29 -11.49
CA GLY A 21 3.32 -8.89 -10.76
C GLY A 21 3.74 -10.16 -10.02
N GLU A 22 4.41 -11.09 -10.71
CA GLU A 22 4.89 -12.35 -10.14
C GLU A 22 5.92 -12.11 -9.01
N VAL A 23 6.83 -11.13 -9.18
CA VAL A 23 7.79 -10.76 -8.13
C VAL A 23 7.09 -10.23 -6.88
N ILE A 24 6.12 -9.33 -7.06
CA ILE A 24 5.37 -8.75 -5.94
C ILE A 24 4.53 -9.82 -5.23
N ASP A 25 3.89 -10.72 -5.96
CA ASP A 25 3.10 -11.81 -5.37
C ASP A 25 3.98 -12.73 -4.50
N GLN A 26 5.20 -13.05 -4.94
CA GLN A 26 6.15 -13.85 -4.16
C GLN A 26 6.65 -13.12 -2.90
N ILE A 27 6.95 -11.83 -3.02
CA ILE A 27 7.36 -11.03 -1.86
C ILE A 27 6.21 -10.90 -0.87
N ASP A 28 4.98 -10.71 -1.33
CA ASP A 28 3.79 -10.66 -0.47
C ASP A 28 3.60 -11.98 0.29
N LEU A 29 3.70 -13.12 -0.40
CA LEU A 29 3.67 -14.45 0.24
C LEU A 29 4.77 -14.61 1.30
N TRP A 30 5.99 -14.14 1.03
CA TRP A 30 7.09 -14.18 1.98
C TRP A 30 6.82 -13.31 3.22
N LEU A 31 6.24 -12.11 3.03
CA LEU A 31 5.88 -11.20 4.12
C LEU A 31 4.73 -11.73 4.99
N GLN A 32 3.75 -12.40 4.38
CA GLN A 32 2.64 -13.04 5.10
C GLN A 32 3.15 -14.08 6.12
N GLY A 33 4.22 -14.81 5.79
CA GLY A 33 4.88 -15.73 6.71
C GLY A 33 5.45 -15.08 7.98
N SER A 34 5.59 -13.75 7.99
CA SER A 34 6.11 -12.94 9.09
C SER A 34 5.08 -11.96 9.68
N ASN A 35 3.78 -12.12 9.38
CA ASN A 35 2.70 -11.19 9.77
C ASN A 35 2.95 -9.73 9.33
N LEU A 36 3.63 -9.55 8.19
CA LEU A 36 3.85 -8.25 7.57
C LEU A 36 2.96 -8.10 6.34
N VAL A 37 2.56 -6.87 6.03
CA VAL A 37 1.73 -6.54 4.88
C VAL A 37 2.38 -5.41 4.09
N LEU A 38 2.34 -5.49 2.76
CA LEU A 38 2.80 -4.42 1.88
C LEU A 38 1.90 -3.18 2.03
N THR A 39 2.52 -2.02 2.15
CA THR A 39 1.87 -0.71 2.35
C THR A 39 2.20 0.30 1.26
N SER A 40 3.35 0.13 0.59
CA SER A 40 3.73 0.91 -0.59
C SER A 40 4.63 0.07 -1.47
N ILE A 41 4.52 0.29 -2.78
CA ILE A 41 5.30 -0.37 -3.81
C ILE A 41 5.68 0.69 -4.84
N ALA A 42 6.95 0.81 -5.16
CA ALA A 42 7.45 1.70 -6.19
C ALA A 42 8.54 1.03 -7.03
N PHE A 43 8.50 1.20 -8.34
CA PHE A 43 9.53 0.69 -9.25
C PHE A 43 10.15 1.85 -10.03
N ASP A 44 11.48 1.90 -10.11
CA ASP A 44 12.21 2.97 -10.81
C ASP A 44 11.68 4.39 -10.46
N ASP A 45 11.45 4.61 -9.17
CA ASP A 45 10.89 5.83 -8.55
C ASP A 45 9.46 6.19 -8.97
N LYS A 46 8.70 5.24 -9.54
CA LYS A 46 7.28 5.36 -9.85
C LYS A 46 6.43 4.59 -8.85
N GLU A 47 5.51 5.29 -8.19
CA GLU A 47 4.59 4.68 -7.23
C GLU A 47 3.50 3.87 -7.95
N LEU A 48 3.33 2.60 -7.54
CA LEU A 48 2.43 1.64 -8.18
C LEU A 48 0.98 1.82 -7.75
N LEU A 49 0.75 2.23 -6.51
CA LEU A 49 -0.59 2.48 -5.98
C LEU A 49 -1.30 3.64 -6.69
N SER A 50 -0.56 4.45 -7.44
CA SER A 50 -1.09 5.52 -8.29
C SER A 50 -1.46 5.07 -9.71
N LEU A 51 -1.21 3.80 -10.08
CA LEU A 51 -1.44 3.26 -11.42
C LEU A 51 -2.55 2.19 -11.43
N PRO A 52 -3.33 2.06 -12.52
CA PRO A 52 -4.27 0.95 -12.68
C PRO A 52 -3.54 -0.41 -12.69
N SER A 53 -4.08 -1.38 -11.96
CA SER A 53 -3.53 -2.75 -11.79
C SER A 53 -3.01 -3.46 -13.06
N PRO A 54 -3.66 -3.35 -14.25
CA PRO A 54 -3.20 -4.07 -15.43
C PRO A 54 -1.86 -3.57 -16.01
N GLU A 55 -1.53 -2.29 -15.84
CA GLU A 55 -0.43 -1.68 -16.60
C GLU A 55 0.95 -2.03 -16.06
N TRP A 56 1.03 -2.32 -14.76
CA TRP A 56 2.32 -2.57 -14.11
C TRP A 56 2.63 -4.04 -13.88
N ARG A 57 1.61 -4.88 -13.70
CA ARG A 57 1.81 -6.32 -13.42
C ARG A 57 2.55 -6.99 -14.55
N ASP A 58 2.29 -6.62 -15.80
CA ASP A 58 2.88 -7.23 -17.00
C ASP A 58 4.26 -6.68 -17.36
N ILE A 59 4.82 -5.73 -16.60
CA ILE A 59 6.15 -5.18 -16.87
C ILE A 59 7.19 -6.30 -16.71
N PRO A 60 7.99 -6.61 -17.76
CA PRO A 60 9.04 -7.63 -17.66
C PRO A 60 10.08 -7.28 -16.58
N VAL A 61 10.46 -8.25 -15.77
CA VAL A 61 11.39 -8.04 -14.64
C VAL A 61 12.75 -7.52 -15.08
N GLU A 62 13.18 -7.84 -16.29
CA GLU A 62 14.47 -7.40 -16.85
C GLU A 62 14.50 -5.90 -17.14
N LYS A 63 13.32 -5.26 -17.25
CA LYS A 63 13.21 -3.80 -17.45
C LYS A 63 13.19 -3.02 -16.16
N VAL A 64 12.97 -3.68 -15.02
CA VAL A 64 12.87 -3.03 -13.71
C VAL A 64 14.25 -3.02 -13.06
N LYS A 65 14.78 -1.83 -12.79
CA LYS A 65 16.10 -1.69 -12.17
C LYS A 65 15.98 -1.78 -10.66
N THR A 66 14.99 -1.08 -10.10
CA THR A 66 14.80 -0.94 -8.65
C THR A 66 13.35 -1.19 -8.28
N LEU A 67 13.14 -1.93 -7.20
CA LEU A 67 11.84 -2.15 -6.57
C LEU A 67 11.96 -1.77 -5.09
N LYS A 68 11.25 -0.72 -4.68
CA LYS A 68 11.15 -0.24 -3.31
C LYS A 68 9.80 -0.63 -2.74
N LEU A 69 9.82 -1.24 -1.57
CA LEU A 69 8.66 -1.76 -0.89
C LEU A 69 8.66 -1.24 0.54
N ALA A 70 7.49 -0.89 1.04
CA ALA A 70 7.27 -0.64 2.47
C ALA A 70 6.36 -1.73 3.02
N ALA A 71 6.75 -2.35 4.12
CA ALA A 71 5.96 -3.37 4.79
C ALA A 71 5.84 -3.06 6.28
N LYS A 72 4.65 -3.30 6.85
CA LYS A 72 4.36 -3.07 8.27
C LYS A 72 3.68 -4.30 8.88
N PRO A 73 3.77 -4.49 10.20
CA PRO A 73 2.99 -5.51 10.88
C PRO A 73 1.48 -5.30 10.67
N ASP A 74 0.76 -6.39 10.36
CA ASP A 74 -0.67 -6.35 10.07
C ASP A 74 -1.50 -5.70 11.19
N HIS A 75 -1.14 -5.99 12.44
CA HIS A 75 -1.82 -5.43 13.61
C HIS A 75 -1.66 -3.91 13.73
N GLU A 76 -0.55 -3.32 13.27
CA GLU A 76 -0.35 -1.86 13.26
C GLU A 76 -1.24 -1.19 12.21
N ILE A 77 -1.41 -1.83 11.05
CA ILE A 77 -2.29 -1.37 9.99
C ILE A 77 -3.75 -1.43 10.45
N LEU A 78 -4.16 -2.54 11.05
CA LEU A 78 -5.49 -2.70 11.58
C LEU A 78 -5.80 -1.64 12.65
N ALA A 79 -4.88 -1.39 13.58
CA ALA A 79 -5.04 -0.37 14.61
C ALA A 79 -5.23 1.02 14.00
N THR A 80 -4.34 1.40 13.08
CA THR A 80 -4.40 2.71 12.38
C THR A 80 -5.71 2.88 11.62
N ASN A 81 -6.17 1.82 10.93
CA ASN A 81 -7.44 1.84 10.20
C ASN A 81 -8.64 1.99 11.15
N MET A 82 -8.64 1.29 12.28
CA MET A 82 -9.70 1.41 13.28
C MET A 82 -9.74 2.81 13.91
N GLU A 83 -8.58 3.38 14.21
CA GLU A 83 -8.46 4.77 14.69
C GLU A 83 -9.03 5.76 13.67
N THR A 84 -8.67 5.62 12.40
CA THR A 84 -9.16 6.48 11.31
C THR A 84 -10.69 6.38 11.15
N ILE A 85 -11.23 5.16 11.20
CA ILE A 85 -12.69 4.93 11.17
C ILE A 85 -13.37 5.58 12.37
N LEU A 86 -12.79 5.45 13.57
CA LEU A 86 -13.36 6.03 14.78
C LEU A 86 -13.35 7.56 14.73
N GLU A 87 -12.28 8.17 14.23
CA GLU A 87 -12.21 9.62 13.99
C GLU A 87 -13.28 10.08 12.99
N PHE A 88 -13.41 9.38 11.86
CA PHE A 88 -14.44 9.66 10.86
C PHE A 88 -15.85 9.59 11.46
N LEU A 89 -16.17 8.51 12.19
CA LEU A 89 -17.46 8.33 12.83
C LEU A 89 -17.73 9.43 13.88
N SER A 90 -16.70 9.86 14.60
CA SER A 90 -16.80 10.94 15.58
C SER A 90 -17.08 12.30 14.91
N LEU A 91 -16.45 12.57 13.76
CA LEU A 91 -16.71 13.78 12.97
C LEU A 91 -18.12 13.75 12.36
N LEU A 92 -18.55 12.60 11.82
CA LEU A 92 -19.88 12.41 11.28
C LEU A 92 -20.96 12.64 12.35
N GLN A 93 -20.78 12.06 13.55
CA GLN A 93 -21.69 12.28 14.67
C GLN A 93 -21.80 13.78 15.01
N LYS A 94 -20.67 14.48 15.14
CA LYS A 94 -20.66 15.93 15.42
C LYS A 94 -21.38 16.74 14.34
N ALA A 95 -21.20 16.37 13.07
CA ALA A 95 -21.84 17.06 11.96
C ALA A 95 -23.37 16.89 12.02
N LEU A 96 -23.85 15.68 12.30
CA LEU A 96 -25.28 15.39 12.45
C LEU A 96 -25.90 16.10 13.66
N GLU A 97 -25.24 16.07 14.82
CA GLU A 97 -25.74 16.73 16.04
C GLU A 97 -25.84 18.24 15.87
N ASN A 98 -24.84 18.86 15.23
CA ASN A 98 -24.78 20.31 15.04
C ASN A 98 -25.46 20.81 13.76
N HIS A 99 -26.02 19.91 12.94
CA HIS A 99 -26.54 20.22 11.61
C HIS A 99 -25.50 20.94 10.72
N ASP A 100 -24.22 20.57 10.86
CA ASP A 100 -23.11 21.15 10.14
C ASP A 100 -22.99 20.51 8.74
N ILE A 101 -23.77 21.05 7.81
CA ILE A 101 -23.83 20.58 6.42
C ILE A 101 -22.47 20.68 5.74
N LYS A 102 -21.67 21.69 6.09
CA LYS A 102 -20.36 21.89 5.49
C LYS A 102 -19.40 20.75 5.88
N LEU A 103 -19.40 20.35 7.15
CA LEU A 103 -18.61 19.21 7.59
C LEU A 103 -19.08 17.89 6.96
N LEU A 104 -20.39 17.71 6.75
CA LEU A 104 -20.92 16.55 6.01
C LEU A 104 -20.41 16.51 4.56
N GLU A 105 -20.36 17.65 3.88
CA GLU A 105 -19.82 17.77 2.52
C GLU A 105 -18.31 17.48 2.47
N GLU A 106 -17.54 17.99 3.44
CA GLU A 106 -16.08 17.72 3.55
C GLU A 106 -15.78 16.22 3.76
N LEU A 107 -16.55 15.55 4.63
CA LEU A 107 -16.43 14.11 4.89
C LEU A 107 -16.79 13.25 3.67
N GLN A 108 -17.65 13.73 2.77
CA GLN A 108 -18.06 12.99 1.56
C GLN A 108 -16.97 12.91 0.49
N VAL A 109 -16.09 13.92 0.43
CA VAL A 109 -15.04 14.05 -0.59
C VAL A 109 -13.76 13.33 -0.15
N GLY A 110 -13.66 12.88 1.11
CA GLY A 110 -12.45 12.24 1.65
C GLY A 110 -11.26 13.19 1.76
N SER A 111 -11.51 14.51 1.77
CA SER A 111 -10.50 15.54 1.97
C SER A 111 -10.52 15.98 3.43
N LEU A 112 -9.77 15.26 4.27
CA LEU A 112 -9.32 15.77 5.58
C LEU A 112 -7.94 16.41 5.42
#